data_AF-A0A7C7AL22-F1
#
_entry.id   AF-A0A7C7AL22-F1
#
_cell.length_a   1.000
_cell.length_b   1.000
_cell.length_c   1.000
_cell.angle_alpha   90.00
_cell.angle_beta   90.00
_cell.angle_gamma   90.00
#
_symmetry.space_group_name_H-M   'P 1'
#
loop_
_entity.id
_entity.type
_entity.pdbx_description
1 polymer ?
#
loop_
_entity_poly.entity_id
_entity_poly.type
_entity_poly.pdbx_seq_one_letter_code
_entity_poly.pdbx_strand_id
1 'polypeptide(L)'
;FDKLLDFIEKDLKQGFPNANVIASDAKDRGALRALVWSEKVTRILKSLLTRYKKEGDAMLENTGVYVCTICGFVYIGDKLPEVCPVCKVPNWKFEKIEGR
;
A
#
# COMPACT_ATOMS: atom_id res chain seq x y z
N PHE A 1 7.80 -12.39 9.31
CA PHE A 1 8.23 -11.13 8.65
C PHE A 1 8.14 -9.94 9.63
N ASP A 2 8.52 -10.13 10.89
CA ASP A 2 8.30 -9.11 11.94
C ASP A 2 9.11 -7.85 11.73
N LYS A 3 10.38 -8.00 11.31
CA LYS A 3 11.25 -6.86 10.96
C LYS A 3 10.63 -5.95 9.88
N LEU A 4 9.86 -6.50 8.95
CA LEU A 4 9.15 -5.70 7.93
C LEU A 4 8.02 -4.87 8.54
N LEU A 5 7.26 -5.45 9.49
CA LEU A 5 6.24 -4.71 10.23
C LEU A 5 6.85 -3.58 11.05
N ASP A 6 8.02 -3.81 11.66
CA ASP A 6 8.73 -2.76 12.41
C ASP A 6 9.14 -1.58 11.52
N PHE A 7 9.64 -1.86 10.30
CA PHE A 7 9.96 -0.81 9.34
C PHE A 7 8.71 -0.03 8.90
N ILE A 8 7.63 -0.73 8.59
CA ILE A 8 6.35 -0.10 8.23
C ILE A 8 5.84 0.80 9.37
N GLU A 9 5.91 0.34 10.62
CA GLU A 9 5.52 1.14 11.79
C GLU A 9 6.41 2.37 11.95
N LYS A 10 7.72 2.24 11.74
CA LYS A 10 8.65 3.36 11.80
C LYS A 10 8.32 4.41 10.73
N ASP A 11 8.04 3.98 9.50
CA ASP A 11 7.66 4.90 8.43
C ASP A 11 6.34 5.61 8.76
N LEU A 12 5.32 4.89 9.25
CA LEU A 12 4.03 5.49 9.60
C LEU A 12 4.10 6.45 10.80
N LYS A 13 4.96 6.17 11.78
CA LYS A 13 5.08 6.99 13.01
C LYS A 13 6.05 8.15 12.87
N GLN A 14 7.09 8.01 12.05
CA GLN A 14 8.19 8.98 11.99
C GLN A 14 8.50 9.40 10.55
N GLY A 15 8.66 8.45 9.63
CA GLY A 15 9.05 8.74 8.24
C GLY A 15 8.09 9.66 7.51
N PHE A 16 6.81 9.26 7.40
CA PHE A 16 5.77 10.05 6.73
C PHE A 16 5.50 11.39 7.43
N PRO A 17 5.32 11.48 8.76
CA PRO A 17 5.17 12.77 9.42
C PRO A 17 6.32 13.74 9.13
N ASN A 18 7.57 13.27 9.24
CA ASN A 18 8.74 14.11 8.98
C ASN A 18 8.79 14.58 7.52
N ALA A 19 8.58 13.66 6.55
CA ALA A 19 8.59 14.00 5.14
C ALA A 19 7.45 14.96 4.75
N ASN A 20 6.26 14.80 5.35
CA ASN A 20 5.13 15.71 5.13
C ASN A 20 5.42 17.13 5.63
N VAL A 21 6.07 17.28 6.80
CA VAL A 21 6.48 18.60 7.31
C VAL A 21 7.43 19.28 6.32
N ILE A 22 8.50 18.57 5.92
CA ILE A 22 9.50 19.10 4.98
C ILE A 22 8.86 19.49 3.63
N ALA A 23 8.03 18.61 3.07
CA ALA A 23 7.38 18.87 1.78
C ALA A 23 6.35 20.01 1.85
N SER A 24 5.65 20.14 2.97
CA SER A 24 4.70 21.21 3.23
C SER A 24 5.41 22.57 3.35
N ASP A 25 6.49 22.64 4.11
CA ASP A 25 7.30 23.86 4.29
C ASP A 25 7.90 24.33 2.96
N ALA A 26 8.36 23.38 2.14
CA ALA A 26 8.85 23.64 0.78
C ALA A 26 7.73 23.95 -0.24
N LYS A 27 6.46 23.79 0.13
CA LYS A 27 5.28 23.88 -0.76
C LYS A 27 5.39 22.96 -1.99
N ASP A 28 6.08 21.83 -1.85
CA ASP A 28 6.26 20.86 -2.92
C ASP A 28 5.00 20.00 -3.10
N ARG A 29 4.12 20.46 -3.99
CA ARG A 29 2.86 19.75 -4.30
C ARG A 29 3.09 18.36 -4.90
N GLY A 30 4.22 18.14 -5.57
CA GLY A 30 4.56 16.84 -6.15
C GLY A 30 4.88 15.84 -5.06
N ALA A 31 5.78 16.21 -4.16
CA ALA A 31 6.13 15.41 -2.99
C ALA A 31 4.92 15.16 -2.10
N LEU A 32 4.11 16.18 -1.79
CA LEU A 32 2.90 16.03 -0.98
C LEU A 32 1.92 15.02 -1.58
N ARG A 33 1.70 15.04 -2.91
CA ARG A 33 0.84 14.04 -3.57
C ARG A 33 1.40 12.63 -3.44
N ALA A 34 2.71 12.47 -3.68
CA ALA A 34 3.36 11.16 -3.56
C ALA A 34 3.26 10.63 -2.13
N LEU A 35 3.51 11.48 -1.13
CA LEU A 35 3.42 11.14 0.29
C LEU A 35 2.01 10.69 0.68
N VAL A 36 0.96 11.37 0.20
CA VAL A 36 -0.43 10.97 0.47
C VAL A 36 -0.73 9.55 -0.05
N TRP A 37 -0.24 9.21 -1.25
CA TRP A 37 -0.45 7.87 -1.80
C TRP A 37 0.37 6.83 -1.06
N SER A 38 1.66 7.10 -0.87
CA SER A 38 2.60 6.21 -0.18
C SER A 38 2.13 5.90 1.24
N GLU A 39 1.68 6.89 2.01
CA GLU A 39 1.20 6.66 3.37
C GLU A 39 -0.06 5.77 3.38
N LYS A 40 -1.01 6.01 2.47
CA LYS A 40 -2.23 5.20 2.35
C LYS A 40 -1.91 3.74 2.03
N VAL A 41 -1.03 3.49 1.06
CA VAL A 41 -0.67 2.11 0.70
C VAL A 41 0.12 1.42 1.80
N THR A 42 0.98 2.13 2.52
CA THR A 42 1.71 1.57 3.67
C THR A 42 0.78 1.20 4.82
N ARG A 43 -0.27 1.99 5.09
CA ARG A 43 -1.31 1.64 6.08
C ARG A 43 -2.07 0.37 5.70
N ILE A 44 -2.40 0.22 4.43
CA ILE A 44 -3.05 -1.00 3.91
C ILE A 44 -2.09 -2.19 4.02
N LEU A 45 -0.83 -2.03 3.61
CA LEU A 45 0.18 -3.07 3.71
C LEU A 45 0.35 -3.56 5.16
N LYS A 46 0.39 -2.65 6.14
CA LYS A 46 0.39 -3.00 7.56
C LYS A 46 -0.81 -3.88 7.95
N SER A 47 -2.01 -3.49 7.50
CA SER A 47 -3.23 -4.22 7.77
C SER A 47 -3.20 -5.63 7.16
N LEU A 48 -2.77 -5.74 5.89
CA LEU A 48 -2.66 -7.02 5.19
C LEU A 48 -1.63 -7.94 5.84
N LEU A 49 -0.43 -7.44 6.15
CA LEU A 49 0.61 -8.24 6.81
C LEU A 49 0.20 -8.67 8.22
N THR A 50 -0.50 -7.81 8.96
CA THR A 50 -1.03 -8.15 10.29
C THR A 50 -2.10 -9.23 10.21
N ARG A 51 -2.96 -9.16 9.19
CA ARG A 51 -3.99 -10.18 8.92
C ARG A 51 -3.35 -11.50 8.51
N TYR A 52 -2.40 -11.47 7.58
CA TYR A 52 -1.65 -12.65 7.14
C TYR A 52 -0.87 -13.29 8.30
N LYS A 53 -0.34 -12.52 9.24
CA LYS A 53 0.30 -13.06 10.45
C LYS A 53 -0.65 -13.89 11.32
N LYS A 54 -1.96 -13.58 11.31
CA LYS A 54 -2.99 -14.28 12.09
C LYS A 54 -3.61 -15.44 11.34
N GLU A 55 -3.93 -15.22 10.07
CA GLU A 55 -4.73 -16.14 9.24
C GLU A 55 -3.85 -17.05 8.36
N GLY A 56 -2.60 -16.69 8.11
CA GLY A 56 -1.72 -17.43 7.20
C GLY A 56 -2.30 -17.54 5.80
N ASP A 57 -2.06 -18.68 5.15
CA ASP A 57 -2.45 -18.92 3.76
C ASP A 57 -3.97 -18.98 3.56
N ALA A 58 -4.75 -19.22 4.63
CA ALA A 58 -6.22 -19.18 4.57
C ALA A 58 -6.74 -17.80 4.10
N MET A 59 -5.97 -16.73 4.34
CA MET A 59 -6.30 -15.38 3.86
C MET A 59 -6.32 -15.28 2.32
N LEU A 60 -5.60 -16.17 1.63
CA LEU A 60 -5.37 -16.11 0.18
C LEU A 60 -6.25 -17.10 -0.59
N GLU A 61 -6.93 -18.02 0.09
CA GLU A 61 -7.78 -19.03 -0.54
C GLU A 61 -8.85 -18.39 -1.43
N ASN A 62 -8.96 -18.90 -2.67
CA ASN A 62 -9.92 -18.42 -3.67
C ASN A 62 -9.82 -16.91 -3.99
N THR A 63 -8.64 -16.31 -3.80
CA THR A 63 -8.39 -14.90 -4.15
C THR A 63 -7.13 -14.74 -4.99
N GLY A 64 -7.01 -13.61 -5.69
CA GLY A 64 -5.76 -13.17 -6.30
C GLY A 64 -5.13 -12.02 -5.51
N VAL A 65 -3.80 -11.92 -5.56
CA VAL A 65 -3.06 -10.75 -5.09
C VAL A 65 -2.73 -9.87 -6.28
N TYR A 66 -3.10 -8.60 -6.21
CA TYR A 66 -2.90 -7.64 -7.27
C TYR A 66 -2.24 -6.37 -6.74
N VAL A 67 -1.35 -5.78 -7.53
CA VAL A 67 -0.63 -4.56 -7.15
C VAL A 67 -0.84 -3.50 -8.23
N CYS A 68 -1.30 -2.32 -7.81
CA CYS A 68 -1.38 -1.17 -8.70
C CYS A 68 0.04 -0.70 -9.07
N THR A 69 0.38 -0.71 -10.35
CA THR A 69 1.70 -0.30 -10.89
C THR A 69 2.01 1.19 -10.72
N ILE A 70 1.02 2.00 -10.33
CA ILE A 70 1.14 3.46 -10.22
C ILE A 70 1.40 3.91 -8.79
N CYS A 71 0.71 3.33 -7.80
CA CYS A 71 0.82 3.76 -6.40
C CYS A 71 1.18 2.64 -5.43
N GLY A 72 1.31 1.39 -5.88
CA GLY A 72 1.65 0.25 -5.02
C GLY A 72 0.50 -0.26 -4.13
N PHE A 73 -0.76 0.13 -4.40
CA PHE A 73 -1.89 -0.40 -3.63
C PHE A 73 -2.04 -1.91 -3.86
N VAL A 74 -2.03 -2.68 -2.78
CA VAL A 74 -2.21 -4.13 -2.80
C VAL A 74 -3.68 -4.45 -2.57
N TYR A 75 -4.27 -5.21 -3.50
CA TYR A 75 -5.63 -5.74 -3.42
C TYR A 75 -5.59 -7.26 -3.33
N ILE A 76 -6.37 -7.83 -2.41
CA ILE A 76 -6.53 -9.27 -2.25
C ILE A 76 -8.02 -9.58 -2.38
N GLY A 77 -8.38 -10.29 -3.44
CA GLY A 77 -9.76 -10.62 -3.77
C GLY A 77 -9.91 -11.28 -5.14
N ASP A 78 -11.12 -11.69 -5.49
CA ASP A 78 -11.42 -12.32 -6.77
C ASP A 78 -11.59 -11.27 -7.89
N LYS A 79 -12.35 -10.21 -7.62
CA LYS A 79 -12.69 -9.17 -8.60
C LYS A 79 -12.05 -7.83 -8.27
N LEU A 80 -11.19 -7.34 -9.17
CA LEU A 80 -10.56 -6.03 -9.02
C LEU A 80 -11.59 -4.88 -9.00
N PRO A 81 -11.35 -3.81 -8.22
CA PRO A 81 -12.15 -2.59 -8.34
C PRO A 81 -11.94 -1.96 -9.71
N GLU A 82 -12.98 -1.37 -10.31
CA GLU A 82 -12.89 -0.69 -11.62
C GLU A 82 -11.84 0.43 -11.64
N VAL A 83 -11.69 1.11 -10.51
CA VAL A 83 -10.77 2.24 -10.31
C VAL A 83 -9.97 2.02 -9.02
N CYS A 84 -8.66 2.27 -9.07
CA CYS A 84 -7.80 2.22 -7.90
C CYS A 84 -8.31 3.18 -6.81
N PRO A 85 -8.56 2.71 -5.57
CA PRO A 85 -9.12 3.57 -4.52
C PRO A 85 -8.15 4.66 -4.07
N VAL A 86 -6.85 4.51 -4.33
CA VAL A 86 -5.79 5.43 -3.90
C VAL A 86 -5.49 6.49 -4.98
N CYS A 87 -4.98 6.08 -6.15
CA CYS A 87 -4.52 7.01 -7.19
C CYS A 87 -5.50 7.22 -8.35
N LYS A 88 -6.66 6.55 -8.34
CA LYS A 88 -7.76 6.73 -9.30
C LYS A 88 -7.44 6.33 -10.75
N VAL A 89 -6.40 5.53 -10.99
CA VAL A 89 -6.18 4.92 -12.31
C VAL A 89 -7.14 3.73 -12.53
N PRO A 90 -7.47 3.38 -13.78
CA PRO A 90 -8.34 2.24 -14.07
C PRO A 90 -7.68 0.89 -13.75
N ASN A 91 -8.48 -0.16 -13.63
CA ASN A 91 -8.05 -1.48 -13.16
C ASN A 91 -6.99 -2.20 -14.02
N TRP A 92 -6.87 -1.90 -15.31
CA TRP A 92 -5.83 -2.46 -16.19
C TRP A 92 -4.41 -2.05 -15.80
N LYS A 93 -4.25 -1.10 -14.86
CA LYS A 93 -2.97 -0.75 -14.24
C LYS A 93 -2.61 -1.64 -13.05
N PHE A 94 -3.42 -2.62 -12.70
CA PHE A 94 -3.07 -3.62 -11.70
C PHE A 94 -2.39 -4.81 -12.38
N GLU A 95 -1.32 -5.28 -11.76
CA GLU A 95 -0.67 -6.53 -12.13
C GLU A 95 -0.98 -7.59 -11.09
N LYS A 96 -1.35 -8.79 -11.56
CA LYS A 96 -1.50 -9.96 -10.70
C LYS A 96 -0.11 -10.44 -10.30
N ILE A 97 0.08 -10.66 -9.01
CA ILE A 97 1.34 -11.18 -8.47
C ILE A 97 1.24 -12.69 -8.35
N GLU A 98 2.17 -13.37 -8.99
CA GLU A 98 2.34 -14.82 -8.92
C GLU A 98 3.61 -15.11 -8.11
N GLY A 99 3.52 -16.03 -7.15
CA GLY A 99 4.67 -16.46 -6.36
C GLY A 99 5.74 -17.07 -7.27
N ARG A 100 7.01 -16.72 -7.05
CA ARG A 100 8.15 -17.33 -7.73
C ARG A 100 8.69 -18.51 -6.94
#